data_AF-A0A399Q2C6-F1
#
_entry.id   AF-A0A399Q2C6-F1
#
_cell.length_a   1.000
_cell.length_b   1.000
_cell.length_c   1.000
_cell.angle_alpha   90.00
_cell.angle_beta   90.00
_cell.angle_gamma   90.00
#
_symmetry.space_group_name_H-M   'P 1'
#
loop_
_entity.id
_entity.type
_entity.pdbx_description
1 polymer ?
#
loop_
_entity_poly.entity_id
_entity_poly.type
_entity_poly.pdbx_seq_one_letter_code
_entity_poly.pdbx_strand_id
1 'polypeptide(L)'
;MEKKPLYRKENTTAHNVWRNNPGGHYRHQRNTKAEIHSEATRGSMHGIKHHGYDYTPLFRFLLSRVGGDWDEIFSEAVSRLDRQEPVFWMVAELESDREEIVRLGESSFFNGLYVDEQKRLQIVNPNLKAEDMTPNCQCCTHTFNGVVFGTPER
;
A
#
# COMPACT_ATOMS: atom_id res chain seq x y z
N MET A 1 15.29 -6.87 -23.23
CA MET A 1 14.51 -7.73 -22.32
C MET A 1 13.59 -6.82 -21.52
N GLU A 2 12.28 -6.93 -21.69
CA GLU A 2 11.34 -6.08 -20.96
C GLU A 2 11.28 -6.50 -19.48
N LYS A 3 11.54 -5.55 -18.56
CA LYS A 3 11.42 -5.80 -17.12
C LYS A 3 9.93 -5.90 -16.76
N LYS A 4 9.57 -6.86 -15.90
CA LYS A 4 8.17 -7.07 -15.48
C LYS A 4 7.64 -5.84 -14.71
N PRO A 5 6.36 -5.46 -14.85
CA PRO A 5 5.78 -4.37 -14.07
C PRO A 5 5.83 -4.65 -12.55
N LEU A 6 5.89 -3.58 -11.75
CA LEU A 6 5.90 -3.65 -10.27
C LEU A 6 4.50 -3.54 -9.65
N TYR A 7 3.46 -3.72 -10.46
CA TYR A 7 2.08 -3.69 -10.06
C TYR A 7 1.30 -4.72 -10.88
N ARG A 8 0.16 -5.17 -10.36
CA ARG A 8 -0.77 -6.03 -11.09
C ARG A 8 -2.17 -5.47 -11.02
N LYS A 9 -2.94 -5.62 -12.10
CA LYS A 9 -4.36 -5.26 -12.10
C LYS A 9 -5.14 -6.34 -11.35
N GLU A 10 -5.86 -5.95 -10.31
CA GLU A 10 -6.78 -6.82 -9.61
C GLU A 10 -8.14 -6.83 -10.31
N ASN A 11 -8.74 -8.01 -10.39
CA ASN A 11 -10.10 -8.15 -10.90
C ASN A 11 -11.10 -7.67 -9.83
N THR A 12 -11.50 -6.41 -9.90
CA THR A 12 -12.47 -5.82 -8.97
C THR A 12 -13.92 -6.14 -9.29
N THR A 13 -14.22 -6.93 -10.32
CA THR A 13 -15.59 -7.27 -10.77
C THR A 13 -16.01 -8.71 -10.45
N ALA A 14 -15.08 -9.58 -10.03
CA ALA A 14 -15.42 -10.94 -9.64
C ALA A 14 -16.13 -11.01 -8.25
N HIS A 15 -17.05 -11.97 -8.12
CA HIS A 15 -17.82 -12.21 -6.89
C HIS A 15 -16.89 -12.64 -5.75
N ASN A 16 -17.10 -12.12 -4.53
CA ASN A 16 -16.23 -12.32 -3.34
C ASN A 16 -14.78 -11.82 -3.47
N VAL A 17 -14.44 -10.95 -4.42
CA VAL A 17 -13.13 -10.29 -4.39
C VAL A 17 -13.14 -9.22 -3.29
N TRP A 18 -12.26 -9.43 -2.31
CA TRP A 18 -12.07 -8.49 -1.21
C TRP A 18 -11.48 -7.18 -1.75
N ARG A 19 -12.21 -6.07 -1.56
CA ARG A 19 -11.76 -4.75 -2.03
C ARG A 19 -10.89 -4.13 -0.94
N ASN A 20 -9.66 -3.72 -1.26
CA ASN A 20 -8.73 -3.02 -0.35
C ASN A 20 -9.27 -1.69 0.25
N ASN A 21 -10.48 -1.27 -0.14
CA ASN A 21 -11.20 -0.17 0.50
C ASN A 21 -12.72 -0.42 0.35
N PRO A 22 -13.48 -0.69 1.42
CA PRO A 22 -14.93 -0.76 1.33
C PRO A 22 -15.47 0.61 0.91
N GLY A 23 -16.14 0.67 -0.24
CA GLY A 23 -16.68 1.89 -0.83
C GLY A 23 -17.75 2.55 0.06
N GLY A 24 -17.31 3.41 0.98
CA GLY A 24 -18.17 4.20 1.87
C GLY A 24 -18.18 5.71 1.54
N HIS A 25 -17.18 6.21 0.82
CA HIS A 25 -17.00 7.66 0.59
C HIS A 25 -18.17 8.32 -0.14
N TYR A 26 -18.79 7.64 -1.11
CA TYR A 26 -19.97 8.16 -1.82
C TYR A 26 -21.18 8.39 -0.90
N ARG A 27 -21.33 7.60 0.18
CA ARG A 27 -22.40 7.80 1.16
C ARG A 27 -22.26 9.14 1.88
N HIS A 28 -21.03 9.59 2.13
CA HIS A 28 -20.78 10.89 2.78
C HIS A 28 -20.93 12.06 1.79
N GLN A 29 -20.68 11.85 0.50
CA GLN A 29 -20.83 12.88 -0.53
C GLN A 29 -22.30 13.28 -0.76
N ARG A 30 -23.23 12.30 -0.76
CA ARG A 30 -24.68 12.54 -0.88
C ARG A 30 -25.30 13.35 0.26
N ASN A 31 -24.65 13.39 1.42
CA ASN A 31 -25.15 14.12 2.60
C ASN A 31 -24.59 15.55 2.68
N THR A 32 -23.90 16.03 1.64
CA THR A 32 -23.47 17.43 1.57
C THR A 32 -24.63 18.34 1.16
N LYS A 33 -24.70 19.54 1.74
CA LYS A 33 -25.74 20.52 1.41
C LYS A 33 -25.80 20.83 -0.09
N ALA A 34 -24.66 20.79 -0.77
CA ALA A 34 -24.56 21.03 -2.21
C ALA A 34 -25.24 19.95 -3.06
N GLU A 35 -25.15 18.67 -2.70
CA GLU A 35 -25.85 17.58 -3.41
C GLU A 35 -27.34 17.51 -3.05
N ILE A 36 -27.72 17.79 -1.80
CA ILE A 36 -29.13 17.77 -1.37
C ILE A 36 -29.97 18.80 -2.15
N HIS A 37 -29.38 19.92 -2.54
CA HIS A 37 -30.04 20.97 -3.34
C HIS A 37 -29.93 20.74 -4.86
N SER A 38 -29.33 19.64 -5.31
CA SER A 38 -29.22 19.30 -6.72
C SER A 38 -30.47 18.55 -7.20
N GLU A 39 -31.07 18.97 -8.32
CA GLU A 39 -32.18 18.24 -8.98
C GLU A 39 -31.70 16.98 -9.74
N ALA A 40 -30.39 16.75 -9.81
CA ALA A 40 -29.82 15.60 -10.50
C ALA A 40 -30.08 14.30 -9.72
N THR A 41 -31.04 13.51 -10.18
CA THR A 41 -31.39 12.21 -9.58
C THR A 41 -30.31 11.13 -9.78
N ARG A 42 -29.31 11.40 -10.64
CA ARG A 42 -28.21 10.49 -11.01
C ARG A 42 -26.91 11.28 -11.18
N GLY A 43 -26.11 11.38 -10.12
CA GLY A 43 -24.74 11.90 -10.18
C GLY A 43 -23.75 10.86 -10.73
N SER A 44 -22.68 11.33 -11.39
CA SER A 44 -21.56 10.47 -11.78
C SER A 44 -20.86 9.93 -10.54
N MET A 45 -20.71 8.61 -10.42
CA MET A 45 -19.87 8.02 -9.37
C MET A 45 -18.41 8.35 -9.68
N HIS A 46 -17.91 9.48 -9.19
CA HIS A 46 -16.51 9.83 -9.34
C HIS A 46 -15.67 8.76 -8.63
N GLY A 47 -14.84 8.04 -9.39
CA GLY A 47 -13.85 7.11 -8.87
C GLY A 47 -12.73 7.87 -8.17
N ILE A 48 -12.98 8.36 -6.96
CA ILE A 48 -12.06 9.21 -6.19
C ILE A 48 -10.79 8.45 -5.76
N LYS A 49 -10.80 7.12 -5.80
CA LYS A 49 -9.62 6.27 -5.59
C LYS A 49 -9.53 5.26 -6.73
N HIS A 50 -8.40 5.21 -7.40
CA HIS A 50 -8.12 4.23 -8.46
C HIS A 50 -7.92 2.85 -7.85
N HIS A 51 -9.04 2.20 -7.55
CA HIS A 51 -9.11 0.84 -7.03
C HIS A 51 -8.72 -0.18 -8.11
N GLY A 52 -8.15 -1.31 -7.68
CA GLY A 52 -7.90 -2.45 -8.56
C GLY A 52 -6.47 -2.58 -9.08
N TYR A 53 -5.49 -2.00 -8.40
CA TYR A 53 -4.09 -2.33 -8.59
C TYR A 53 -3.50 -2.82 -7.28
N ASP A 54 -2.72 -3.89 -7.37
CA ASP A 54 -1.91 -4.40 -6.28
C ASP A 54 -0.46 -4.06 -6.52
N TYR A 55 0.07 -3.23 -5.63
CA TYR A 55 1.45 -2.76 -5.59
C TYR A 55 2.33 -3.61 -4.67
N THR A 56 1.85 -4.75 -4.15
CA THR A 56 2.68 -5.71 -3.39
C THR A 56 4.00 -6.07 -4.10
N PRO A 57 4.07 -6.22 -5.45
CA PRO A 57 5.34 -6.45 -6.13
C PRO A 57 6.33 -5.28 -5.98
N LEU A 58 5.86 -4.03 -5.95
CA LEU A 58 6.67 -2.85 -5.67
C LEU A 58 7.26 -2.91 -4.26
N PHE A 59 6.44 -3.18 -3.25
CA PHE A 59 6.89 -3.20 -1.85
C PHE A 59 7.95 -4.28 -1.61
N ARG A 60 7.77 -5.46 -2.21
CA ARG A 60 8.78 -6.54 -2.19
C ARG A 60 10.06 -6.14 -2.92
N PHE A 61 9.94 -5.44 -4.04
CA PHE A 61 11.09 -4.94 -4.78
C PHE A 61 11.90 -3.92 -3.95
N LEU A 62 11.24 -2.97 -3.29
CA LEU A 62 11.90 -1.99 -2.42
C LEU A 62 12.63 -2.67 -1.26
N LEU A 63 11.97 -3.61 -0.57
CA LEU A 63 12.59 -4.40 0.50
C LEU A 63 13.82 -5.18 0.02
N SER A 64 13.78 -5.75 -1.19
CA SER A 64 14.93 -6.47 -1.74
C SER A 64 16.13 -5.59 -2.11
N ARG A 65 15.91 -4.27 -2.20
CA ARG A 65 16.90 -3.27 -2.64
C ARG A 65 17.40 -2.37 -1.50
N VAL A 66 17.02 -2.67 -0.27
CA VAL A 66 17.54 -1.97 0.93
C VAL A 66 19.07 -2.03 0.95
N GLY A 67 19.69 -0.89 1.27
CA GLY A 67 21.13 -0.65 1.24
C GLY A 67 21.67 -0.16 -0.12
N GLY A 68 20.87 -0.18 -1.18
CA GLY A 68 21.23 0.34 -2.51
C GLY A 68 21.00 1.84 -2.67
N ASP A 69 21.47 2.38 -3.80
CA ASP A 69 21.32 3.78 -4.18
C ASP A 69 19.85 4.12 -4.51
N TRP A 70 19.32 5.15 -3.85
CA TRP A 70 17.91 5.53 -3.98
C TRP A 70 17.58 6.06 -5.37
N ASP A 71 18.45 6.85 -6.00
CA ASP A 71 18.17 7.46 -7.30
C ASP A 71 18.07 6.37 -8.39
N GLU A 72 18.92 5.34 -8.32
CA GLU A 72 18.85 4.16 -9.20
C GLU A 72 17.60 3.31 -8.94
N ILE A 73 17.28 3.03 -7.68
CA ILE A 73 16.11 2.21 -7.30
C ILE A 73 14.82 2.92 -7.69
N PHE A 74 14.71 4.21 -7.41
CA PHE A 74 13.55 5.03 -7.71
C PHE A 74 13.32 5.14 -9.21
N SER A 75 14.36 5.45 -9.99
CA SER A 75 14.26 5.52 -11.44
C SER A 75 13.87 4.17 -12.07
N GLU A 76 14.41 3.05 -11.57
CA GLU A 76 13.97 1.72 -11.99
C GLU A 76 12.50 1.48 -11.62
N ALA A 77 12.09 1.81 -10.39
CA ALA A 77 10.73 1.57 -9.93
C ALA A 77 9.71 2.34 -10.78
N VAL A 78 9.93 3.65 -10.95
CA VAL A 78 9.05 4.53 -11.72
C VAL A 78 8.94 4.07 -13.18
N SER A 79 10.04 3.58 -13.79
CA SER A 79 10.00 3.04 -15.15
C SER A 79 9.11 1.80 -15.32
N ARG A 80 8.76 1.12 -14.22
CA ARG A 80 8.00 -0.15 -14.18
C ARG A 80 6.62 0.01 -13.51
N LEU A 81 6.27 1.21 -13.08
CA LEU A 81 5.02 1.54 -12.42
C LEU A 81 4.11 2.32 -13.37
N ASP A 82 2.81 2.21 -13.15
CA ASP A 82 1.85 3.12 -13.78
C ASP A 82 1.88 4.52 -13.16
N ARG A 83 2.32 4.62 -11.89
CA ARG A 83 2.45 5.88 -11.16
C ARG A 83 3.51 5.82 -10.07
N GLN A 84 4.03 6.98 -9.67
CA GLN A 84 5.13 7.07 -8.70
C GLN A 84 4.67 7.14 -7.24
N GLU A 85 3.44 7.59 -6.96
CA GLU A 85 2.95 7.80 -5.60
C GLU A 85 3.00 6.54 -4.70
N PRO A 86 2.76 5.31 -5.20
CA PRO A 86 2.84 4.10 -4.38
C PRO A 86 4.21 3.87 -3.73
N VAL A 87 5.28 4.43 -4.29
CA VAL A 87 6.62 4.36 -3.70
C VAL A 87 6.64 5.05 -2.33
N PHE A 88 6.04 6.23 -2.25
CA PHE A 88 6.01 7.06 -1.04
C PHE A 88 4.99 6.59 0.00
N TRP A 89 4.18 5.57 -0.31
CA TRP A 89 3.36 4.93 0.72
C TRP A 89 4.19 4.12 1.69
N MET A 90 5.35 3.62 1.24
CA MET A 90 6.25 2.79 2.05
C MET A 90 7.54 3.52 2.43
N VAL A 91 8.00 4.46 1.59
CA VAL A 91 9.24 5.21 1.77
C VAL A 91 8.93 6.62 2.26
N ALA A 92 9.40 6.94 3.46
CA ALA A 92 9.33 8.27 4.04
C ALA A 92 10.42 9.19 3.47
N GLU A 93 10.01 10.33 2.91
CA GLU A 93 10.93 11.38 2.44
C GLU A 93 11.44 12.24 3.61
N LEU A 94 10.58 12.51 4.58
CA LEU A 94 10.87 13.32 5.75
C LEU A 94 11.06 12.44 6.98
N GLU A 95 11.93 12.87 7.91
CA GLU A 95 12.14 12.14 9.17
C GLU A 95 10.87 12.08 10.03
N SER A 96 10.01 13.09 9.96
CA SER A 96 8.73 13.16 10.66
C SER A 96 7.73 12.09 10.21
N ASP A 97 7.89 11.62 8.98
CA ASP A 97 6.94 10.72 8.32
C ASP A 97 7.43 9.26 8.38
N ARG A 98 8.55 9.02 9.07
CA ARG A 98 9.10 7.67 9.27
C ARG A 98 8.18 6.89 10.20
N GLU A 99 7.50 5.91 9.64
CA GLU A 99 6.76 4.90 10.40
C GLU A 99 7.56 3.60 10.46
N GLU A 100 7.59 2.92 11.60
CA GLU A 100 8.27 1.62 11.71
C GLU A 100 7.52 0.53 10.94
N ILE A 101 6.18 0.62 10.93
CA ILE A 101 5.25 -0.34 10.34
C ILE A 101 4.25 0.41 9.49
N VAL A 102 4.19 0.04 8.21
CA VAL A 102 3.22 0.59 7.27
C VAL A 102 2.20 -0.49 6.88
N ARG A 103 0.92 -0.15 6.92
CA ARG A 103 -0.18 -1.03 6.50
C ARG A 103 -0.60 -0.70 5.06
N LEU A 104 -0.20 -1.55 4.11
CA LEU A 104 -0.41 -1.34 2.66
C LEU A 104 -1.44 -2.31 2.04
N GLY A 105 -2.15 -3.04 2.89
CA GLY A 105 -3.31 -3.84 2.56
C GLY A 105 -4.17 -4.02 3.81
N GLU A 106 -5.27 -4.75 3.70
CA GLU A 106 -6.13 -4.92 4.86
C GLU A 106 -5.44 -5.69 5.99
N SER A 107 -4.73 -6.77 5.69
CA SER A 107 -3.99 -7.55 6.70
C SER A 107 -2.51 -7.71 6.33
N SER A 108 -2.01 -6.81 5.49
CA SER A 108 -0.63 -6.82 4.98
C SER A 108 0.14 -5.63 5.53
N PHE A 109 1.16 -5.93 6.32
CA PHE A 109 2.04 -4.99 6.98
C PHE A 109 3.44 -5.11 6.38
N PHE A 110 4.17 -4.01 6.37
CA PHE A 110 5.53 -3.95 5.87
C PHE A 110 6.38 -3.06 6.78
N ASN A 111 7.69 -3.25 6.77
CA ASN A 111 8.60 -2.27 7.35
C ASN A 111 8.45 -0.92 6.62
N GLY A 112 8.38 0.16 7.38
CA GLY A 112 8.61 1.47 6.78
C GLY A 112 10.06 1.63 6.36
N LEU A 113 10.24 2.33 5.24
CA LEU A 113 11.53 2.60 4.64
C LEU A 113 11.79 4.11 4.66
N TYR A 114 13.05 4.50 4.57
CA TYR A 114 13.45 5.89 4.44
C TYR A 114 14.72 6.01 3.61
N VAL A 115 15.01 7.22 3.13
CA VAL A 115 16.27 7.52 2.45
C VAL A 115 17.21 8.19 3.45
N ASP A 116 18.40 7.63 3.61
CA ASP A 116 19.43 8.21 4.48
C ASP A 116 20.18 9.38 3.83
N GLU A 117 21.05 10.04 4.59
CA GLU A 117 21.85 11.18 4.11
C GLU A 117 22.82 10.79 2.97
N GLN A 118 23.17 9.51 2.86
CA GLN A 118 24.02 8.96 1.80
C GLN A 118 23.20 8.55 0.57
N LYS A 119 21.93 8.95 0.50
CA LYS A 119 20.97 8.58 -0.56
C LYS A 119 20.78 7.08 -0.71
N ARG A 120 20.84 6.33 0.39
CA ARG A 120 20.57 4.89 0.39
C ARG A 120 19.22 4.59 1.00
N LEU A 121 18.56 3.59 0.44
CA LEU A 121 17.30 3.09 0.97
C LEU A 121 17.55 2.27 2.24
N GLN A 122 16.95 2.66 3.36
CA GLN A 122 17.10 2.01 4.65
C GLN A 122 15.75 1.59 5.24
N ILE A 123 15.78 0.64 6.17
CA ILE A 123 14.61 0.25 6.97
C ILE A 123 14.59 1.09 8.25
N VAL A 124 13.43 1.65 8.59
CA VAL A 124 13.27 2.50 9.80
C VAL A 124 13.63 1.72 11.08
N ASN A 125 13.06 0.51 11.25
CA ASN A 125 13.38 -0.38 12.35
C ASN A 125 13.79 -1.77 11.83
N PRO A 126 15.09 -2.04 11.64
CA PRO A 126 15.58 -3.31 11.07
C PRO A 126 15.47 -4.49 12.05
N ASN A 127 15.27 -4.23 13.34
CA ASN A 127 15.13 -5.27 14.36
C ASN A 127 13.71 -5.82 14.44
N LEU A 128 12.72 -5.11 13.88
CA LEU A 128 11.34 -5.51 13.91
C LEU A 128 11.09 -6.74 13.04
N LYS A 129 10.56 -7.81 13.65
CA LYS A 129 10.22 -9.06 12.96
C LYS A 129 8.74 -9.39 13.05
N ALA A 130 8.32 -10.34 12.22
CA ALA A 130 6.95 -10.87 12.22
C ALA A 130 6.58 -11.50 13.59
N GLU A 131 7.56 -12.06 14.29
CA GLU A 131 7.41 -12.67 15.62
C GLU A 131 7.01 -11.66 16.70
N ASP A 132 7.41 -10.40 16.55
CA ASP A 132 7.10 -9.33 17.50
C ASP A 132 5.70 -8.74 17.28
N MET A 133 5.01 -9.15 16.21
CA MET A 133 3.72 -8.59 15.82
C MET A 133 2.54 -9.38 16.38
N THR A 134 1.51 -8.64 16.81
CA THR A 134 0.24 -9.23 17.26
C THR A 134 -0.85 -8.95 16.23
N PRO A 135 -1.61 -9.97 15.77
CA PRO A 135 -2.67 -9.78 14.80
C PRO A 135 -3.85 -9.03 15.45
N ASN A 136 -4.46 -8.11 14.69
CA ASN A 136 -5.59 -7.33 15.17
C ASN A 136 -6.89 -8.14 15.22
N CYS A 137 -6.96 -9.27 14.52
CA CYS A 137 -8.08 -10.20 14.62
C CYS A 137 -7.61 -11.64 14.44
N GLN A 138 -8.42 -12.59 14.91
CA GLN A 138 -8.16 -14.02 14.76
C GLN A 138 -8.76 -14.61 13.48
N CYS A 139 -9.57 -13.83 12.75
CA CYS A 139 -10.28 -14.30 11.56
C CYS A 139 -9.52 -14.08 10.24
N CYS A 140 -8.50 -13.21 10.23
CA CYS A 140 -7.73 -12.88 9.03
C CYS A 140 -6.31 -13.44 9.12
N THR A 141 -5.74 -13.78 7.96
CA THR A 141 -4.30 -14.06 7.86
C THR A 141 -3.53 -12.75 7.80
N HIS A 142 -2.82 -12.44 8.87
CA HIS A 142 -1.95 -11.27 8.93
C HIS A 142 -0.55 -11.60 8.39
N THR A 143 0.02 -10.70 7.60
CA THR A 143 1.38 -10.85 7.06
C THR A 143 2.23 -9.62 7.32
N PHE A 144 3.50 -9.82 7.63
CA PHE A 144 4.53 -8.79 7.76
C PHE A 144 5.66 -9.06 6.79
N ASN A 145 5.93 -8.11 5.88
CA ASN A 145 6.84 -8.29 4.73
C ASN A 145 6.54 -9.55 3.90
N GLY A 146 5.29 -10.02 3.92
CA GLY A 146 4.86 -11.26 3.26
C GLY A 146 5.05 -12.54 4.08
N VAL A 147 5.53 -12.48 5.31
CA VAL A 147 5.60 -13.60 6.26
C VAL A 147 4.36 -13.58 7.17
N VAL A 148 3.69 -14.72 7.34
CA VAL A 148 2.51 -14.82 8.21
C VAL A 148 2.91 -14.66 9.69
N PHE A 149 2.13 -13.91 10.47
CA PHE A 149 2.30 -13.82 11.92
C PHE A 149 0.98 -14.04 12.66
N GLY A 150 1.06 -14.41 13.94
CA GLY A 150 -0.09 -14.45 14.83
C GLY A 150 -1.10 -15.58 14.61
N THR A 151 -0.80 -16.58 13.77
CA THR A 151 -1.65 -17.77 13.66
C THR A 151 -1.58 -18.59 14.95
N PRO A 152 -2.71 -18.98 15.55
CA PRO A 152 -2.70 -19.87 16.70
C PRO A 152 -2.07 -21.21 16.30
N GLU A 153 -1.19 -21.74 17.15
CA GLU A 153 -0.74 -23.14 17.05
C GLU A 153 -1.98 -24.03 16.98
N ARG A 154 -2.02 -24.90 15.96
CA ARG A 154 -3.11 -25.87 15.75
C ARG A 154 -2.89 -27.12 16.57
#